data_AF-F3KQ62-F1
#
_entry.id   AF-F3KQ62-F1
#
_cell.length_a   1.000
_cell.length_b   1.000
_cell.length_c   1.000
_cell.angle_alpha   90.00
_cell.angle_beta   90.00
_cell.angle_gamma   90.00
#
_symmetry.space_group_name_H-M   'P 1'
#
loop_
_entity.id
_entity.type
_entity.pdbx_description
1 polymer ?
#
loop_
_entity_poly.entity_id
_entity_poly.type
_entity_poly.pdbx_seq_one_letter_code
_entity_poly.pdbx_strand_id
1 'polypeptide(L)' 'FASAKGGGDAIGPTKRGKGVKIMAIVDRHGLPLSVSTHAANHHEVTLVQLSFDFYMIEAKPEHLIGDKAYDSDGLDT' A
#
# COMPACT_ATOMS: atom_id res chain seq x y z
N PHE A 1 8.12 2.93 -14.80
CA PHE A 1 8.00 1.45 -14.71
C PHE A 1 8.74 0.81 -15.88
N ALA A 2 9.81 0.03 -15.62
CA ALA A 2 10.53 -0.72 -16.65
C ALA A 2 9.82 -2.06 -16.93
N SER A 3 9.85 -2.53 -18.19
CA SER A 3 9.26 -3.83 -18.55
C SER A 3 10.09 -4.98 -17.99
N ALA A 4 9.47 -5.92 -17.27
CA ALA A 4 10.08 -7.22 -17.04
C ALA A 4 10.27 -7.93 -18.40
N LYS A 5 11.44 -8.57 -18.60
CA LYS A 5 11.80 -9.21 -19.88
C LYS A 5 11.19 -10.62 -20.06
N GLY A 6 10.57 -11.19 -19.02
CA GLY A 6 9.92 -12.50 -19.04
C GLY A 6 9.47 -12.91 -17.64
N GLY A 7 8.54 -13.88 -17.54
CA GLY A 7 8.10 -14.49 -16.28
C GLY A 7 8.79 -15.84 -16.04
N GLY A 8 8.99 -16.23 -14.78
CA GLY A 8 9.68 -17.47 -14.42
C GLY A 8 8.89 -18.74 -14.75
N ASP A 9 9.56 -19.89 -14.76
CA ASP A 9 9.06 -21.19 -15.26
C ASP A 9 7.71 -21.66 -14.67
N ALA A 10 7.34 -21.18 -13.47
CA ALA A 10 6.06 -21.47 -12.81
C ALA A 10 5.10 -20.26 -12.73
N ILE A 11 5.51 -19.08 -13.18
CA ILE A 11 4.77 -17.80 -13.03
C ILE A 11 3.97 -17.46 -14.30
N GLY A 12 4.27 -18.10 -15.43
CA GLY A 12 3.69 -17.76 -16.73
C GLY A 12 4.09 -16.36 -17.18
N PRO A 13 3.62 -15.88 -18.34
CA PRO A 13 3.91 -14.52 -18.78
C PRO A 13 3.34 -13.53 -17.77
N THR A 14 4.20 -12.78 -17.07
CA THR A 14 3.75 -11.62 -16.29
C THR A 14 3.11 -10.65 -17.26
N LYS A 15 1.77 -10.50 -17.22
CA LYS A 15 1.07 -9.54 -18.07
C LYS A 15 1.66 -8.16 -17.82
N ARG A 16 2.29 -7.58 -18.85
CA ARG A 16 2.80 -6.21 -18.83
C ARG A 16 1.66 -5.29 -18.38
N GLY A 17 1.90 -4.51 -17.32
CA GLY A 17 0.90 -3.60 -16.74
C GLY A 17 0.12 -4.15 -15.54
N LYS A 18 0.29 -5.41 -15.15
CA LYS A 18 -0.22 -5.89 -13.85
C LYS A 18 0.77 -5.56 -12.74
N GLY A 19 0.67 -4.34 -12.21
CA GLY A 19 1.36 -3.94 -10.99
C GLY A 19 0.63 -4.42 -9.74
N VAL A 20 1.36 -4.53 -8.64
CA VAL A 20 0.83 -4.62 -7.29
C VAL A 20 1.24 -3.37 -6.53
N LYS A 21 0.33 -2.85 -5.71
CA LYS A 21 0.62 -1.81 -4.71
C LYS A 21 0.80 -2.51 -3.38
N ILE A 22 1.91 -2.23 -2.70
CA ILE A 22 2.18 -2.72 -1.36
C ILE A 22 2.00 -1.54 -0.43
N MET A 23 1.10 -1.67 0.53
CA MET A 23 0.88 -0.69 1.58
C MET A 23 1.43 -1.29 2.87
N ALA A 24 2.26 -0.55 3.58
CA ALA A 24 2.82 -0.98 4.85
C ALA A 24 2.76 0.18 5.85
N ILE A 25 2.37 -0.14 7.08
CA ILE A 25 2.50 0.79 8.20
C ILE A 25 3.55 0.23 9.13
N VAL A 26 4.45 1.10 9.56
CA VAL A 26 5.65 0.76 10.31
C VAL A 26 5.76 1.71 11.48
N ASP A 27 6.18 1.22 12.64
CA ASP A 27 6.43 2.06 13.80
C ASP A 27 7.71 2.91 13.63
N ARG A 28 7.95 3.79 14.61
CA ARG A 28 9.15 4.63 14.70
C ARG A 28 10.47 3.86 14.63
N HIS A 29 10.50 2.63 15.12
CA HIS A 29 11.69 1.79 15.23
C HIS A 29 11.89 0.87 14.03
N GLY A 30 10.98 0.88 13.07
CA GLY A 30 11.03 0.05 11.88
C GLY A 30 10.26 -1.27 11.99
N LEU A 31 9.49 -1.49 13.06
CA LEU A 31 8.64 -2.67 13.22
C LEU A 31 7.44 -2.58 12.28
N PRO A 32 7.25 -3.53 11.34
CA PRO A 32 6.05 -3.56 10.51
C PRO A 32 4.82 -3.89 11.38
N LEU A 33 3.82 -3.01 11.33
CA LEU A 33 2.58 -3.11 12.10
C LEU A 33 1.44 -3.66 11.24
N SER A 34 1.41 -3.33 9.95
CA SER A 34 0.51 -3.95 8.98
C SER A 34 1.13 -3.94 7.58
N VAL A 35 0.75 -4.94 6.76
CA VAL A 35 1.11 -5.01 5.33
C VAL A 35 -0.10 -5.51 4.56
N SER A 36 -0.42 -4.86 3.44
CA SER A 36 -1.46 -5.30 2.52
C SER A 36 -1.03 -5.12 1.07
N THR A 37 -1.60 -5.94 0.19
CA THR A 37 -1.35 -5.88 -1.26
C THR A 37 -2.64 -5.58 -2.00
N HIS A 38 -2.56 -4.66 -2.97
CA HIS A 38 -3.69 -4.24 -3.79
C HIS A 38 -3.34 -4.25 -5.27
N ALA A 39 -4.35 -4.33 -6.13
CA ALA A 39 -4.15 -4.20 -7.57
C ALA A 39 -3.64 -2.79 -7.92
N ALA A 40 -2.69 -2.67 -8.85
CA ALA A 40 -2.08 -1.36 -9.16
C ALA A 40 -3.02 -0.34 -9.82
N ASN A 41 -4.19 -0.76 -10.29
CA ASN A 41 -5.20 0.14 -10.82
C ASN A 41 -6.03 0.84 -9.74
N HIS A 42 -5.91 0.47 -8.46
CA HIS A 42 -6.60 1.15 -7.38
C HIS A 42 -5.96 2.52 -7.07
N HIS A 43 -6.79 3.54 -6.84
CA HIS A 43 -6.34 4.87 -6.46
C HIS A 43 -5.74 4.87 -5.05
N GLU A 44 -4.61 5.54 -4.85
CA GLU A 44 -3.84 5.41 -3.59
C GLU A 44 -4.55 6.03 -2.39
N VAL A 45 -5.32 7.09 -2.63
CA VAL A 45 -6.17 7.76 -1.63
C VAL A 45 -7.20 6.79 -1.04
N THR A 46 -7.72 5.82 -1.81
CA THR A 46 -8.67 4.85 -1.24
C THR A 46 -7.97 3.69 -0.52
N LEU A 47 -6.70 3.43 -0.82
CA LEU A 47 -5.93 2.35 -0.20
C LEU A 47 -5.42 2.71 1.20
N VAL A 48 -5.16 3.99 1.46
CA VAL A 48 -4.68 4.44 2.79
C VAL A 48 -5.73 4.18 3.86
N GLN A 49 -7.01 4.41 3.56
CA GLN A 49 -8.09 4.19 4.51
C GLN A 49 -8.30 2.70 4.82
N LEU A 50 -8.27 1.85 3.80
CA LEU A 50 -8.30 0.39 3.97
C LEU A 50 -7.10 -0.11 4.79
N SER A 51 -5.93 0.54 4.68
CA SER A 51 -4.76 0.17 5.46
C SER A 51 -4.96 0.41 6.97
N PHE A 52 -5.81 1.38 7.35
CA PHE A 52 -6.23 1.60 8.74
C PHE A 52 -7.25 0.59 9.22
N ASP A 53 -8.16 0.11 8.37
CA ASP A 53 -9.11 -0.94 8.74
C ASP A 53 -8.38 -2.26 9.08
N PHE A 54 -7.26 -2.54 8.41
CA PHE A 54 -6.36 -3.65 8.76
C PHE A 54 -5.42 -3.34 9.93
N TYR A 55 -5.32 -2.08 10.33
CA TYR A 55 -4.44 -1.61 11.40
C TYR A 55 -5.05 -1.95 12.75
N MET A 56 -4.87 -3.20 13.15
CA MET A 56 -5.42 -3.81 14.35
C MET A 56 -4.58 -3.42 15.59
N ILE A 57 -4.45 -2.12 15.87
CA ILE A 57 -3.82 -1.59 17.08
C ILE A 57 -4.90 -0.84 17.86
N GLU A 58 -5.12 -1.21 19.12
CA GLU A 58 -6.14 -0.60 19.99
C GLU A 58 -5.93 0.90 20.23
N ALA A 59 -4.72 1.41 19.98
CA ALA A 59 -4.34 2.81 20.14
C ALA A 59 -4.06 3.49 18.79
N LYS A 60 -4.83 4.53 18.47
CA LYS A 60 -4.58 5.44 17.35
C LYS A 60 -3.23 6.16 17.57
N PRO A 61 -2.33 6.21 16.57
CA PRO A 61 -1.04 6.88 16.73
C PRO A 61 -1.23 8.40 16.92
N GLU A 62 -0.40 9.01 17.77
CA GLU A 62 -0.36 10.48 17.94
C GLU A 62 0.12 11.19 16.67
N HIS A 63 1.05 10.55 15.95
CA HIS A 63 1.62 11.05 14.71
C HIS A 63 1.60 9.96 13.65
N LEU A 64 1.05 10.30 12.49
CA LEU A 64 1.01 9.45 11.32
C LEU A 64 1.63 10.22 10.16
N ILE A 65 2.64 9.65 9.53
CA ILE A 65 3.35 10.24 8.40
C ILE A 65 3.03 9.40 7.17
N GLY A 66 2.52 10.04 6.14
CA GLY A 66 2.13 9.41 4.88
C GLY A 66 2.76 10.10 3.67
N ASP A 67 2.53 9.52 2.50
CA ASP A 67 2.88 10.14 1.24
C ASP A 67 2.06 11.43 1.01
N LYS A 68 2.64 12.39 0.30
CA LYS A 68 1.93 13.64 -0.05
C LYS A 68 0.68 13.38 -0.90
N ALA A 69 0.63 12.30 -1.66
CA ALA A 69 -0.56 11.91 -2.42
C ALA A 69 -1.78 11.59 -1.54
N TYR A 70 -1.59 11.40 -0.22
CA TYR A 70 -2.67 11.24 0.75
C TYR A 70 -3.20 12.57 1.30
N ASP A 71 -2.62 13.71 0.91
CA ASP A 71 -3.14 15.04 1.23
C ASP A 71 -4.39 15.30 0.38
N SER A 72 -5.54 14.83 0.87
CA SER A 72 -6.83 14.89 0.20
C SER A 72 -7.93 15.18 1.19
N ASP A 73 -8.73 16.22 0.92
CA ASP A 73 -9.85 16.68 1.77
C ASP A 73 -10.82 15.56 2.21
N GLY A 74 -10.97 14.52 1.38
CA GLY A 74 -11.84 13.38 1.69
C GLY A 74 -11.32 12.49 2.84
N LEU A 75 -10.05 12.63 3.23
CA LEU A 75 -9.42 11.86 4.29
C LEU A 75 -9.38 12.60 5.64
N ASP A 76 -9.73 13.89 5.68
CA ASP A 76 -9.70 14.74 6.88
C ASP A 76 -10.92 14.55 7.81
N THR A 77 -11.67 13.45 7.64
CA THR A 77 -12.94 13.19 8.35
C THR A 77 -12.79 12.40 9.64
#